data_AF-A0A7C5GGQ7-F1
#
_entry.id   AF-A0A7C5GGQ7-F1
#
_cell.length_a   1.000
_cell.length_b   1.000
_cell.length_c   1.000
_cell.angle_alpha   90.00
_cell.angle_beta   90.00
_cell.angle_gamma   90.00
#
_symmetry.space_group_name_H-M   'P 1'
#
loop_
_entity.id
_entity.type
_entity.pdbx_description
1 polymer ?
#
loop_
_entity_poly.entity_id
_entity_poly.type
_entity_poly.pdbx_seq_one_letter_code
_entity_poly.pdbx_strand_id
1 'polypeptide(L)'
;MVDETILWEPSAERKESSSLWQFALATAELHHCAPEDYAGLLEWSIKQPNQYYHALWDFLEIIGQKGAVAFEPGKTIRDARFFPGAKLNYAQNMLANPDDTPAMIAHLNDGQRREISRAQLHNEVSRIVQALKGAGVKPGDRIAAIVTNDIEATQFYLASAAIGAIWASCSPDFGAAGATDRLAQIAP
;
A
#
# COMPACT_ATOMS: atom_id res chain seq x y z
N MET A 1 -32.69 -26.76 -0.43
CA MET A 1 -32.72 -25.75 0.64
C MET A 1 -31.27 -25.48 0.98
N VAL A 2 -30.74 -24.32 0.60
CA VAL A 2 -29.40 -23.93 1.05
C VAL A 2 -29.56 -23.57 2.53
N ASP A 3 -28.72 -24.14 3.38
CA ASP A 3 -28.70 -23.81 4.80
C ASP A 3 -28.22 -22.37 4.96
N GLU A 4 -29.12 -21.47 5.38
CA GLU A 4 -28.84 -20.04 5.60
C GLU A 4 -28.32 -19.76 7.02
N THR A 5 -27.91 -20.79 7.77
CA THR A 5 -27.39 -20.61 9.12
C THR A 5 -26.10 -19.77 9.09
N ILE A 6 -26.17 -18.58 9.67
CA ILE A 6 -25.01 -17.70 9.87
C ILE A 6 -24.03 -18.41 10.80
N LEU A 7 -22.83 -18.73 10.29
CA LEU A 7 -21.81 -19.45 11.04
C LEU A 7 -21.12 -18.59 12.11
N TRP A 8 -21.05 -17.28 11.89
CA TRP A 8 -20.39 -16.33 12.77
C TRP A 8 -20.83 -14.91 12.49
N GLU A 9 -20.94 -14.10 13.54
CA GLU A 9 -21.18 -12.65 13.44
C GLU A 9 -20.23 -11.90 14.39
N PRO A 10 -19.66 -10.75 13.98
CA PRO A 10 -18.87 -9.92 14.89
C PRO A 10 -19.76 -9.29 15.96
N SER A 11 -19.21 -9.12 17.17
CA SER A 11 -19.84 -8.32 18.23
C SER A 11 -20.02 -6.86 17.80
N ALA A 12 -20.98 -6.16 18.40
CA ALA A 12 -21.20 -4.73 18.18
C ALA A 12 -19.92 -3.91 18.42
N GLU A 13 -19.23 -4.16 19.54
CA GLU A 13 -17.94 -3.53 19.88
C GLU A 13 -16.88 -3.71 18.77
N ARG A 14 -16.81 -4.89 18.15
CA ARG A 14 -15.88 -5.15 17.05
C ARG A 14 -16.27 -4.43 15.77
N LYS A 15 -17.57 -4.27 15.50
CA LYS A 15 -18.06 -3.48 14.36
C LYS A 15 -17.72 -2.01 14.55
N GLU A 16 -18.07 -1.43 15.70
CA GLU A 16 -17.89 -0.02 16.03
C GLU A 16 -16.42 0.42 16.08
N SER A 17 -15.53 -0.46 16.54
CA SER A 17 -14.07 -0.21 16.57
C SER A 17 -13.36 -0.38 15.23
N SER A 18 -14.07 -0.81 14.17
CA SER A 18 -13.46 -1.05 12.87
C SER A 18 -13.19 0.24 12.09
N SER A 19 -12.11 0.28 11.29
CA SER A 19 -11.82 1.43 10.41
C SER A 19 -12.95 1.71 9.42
N LEU A 20 -13.67 0.68 8.98
CA LEU A 20 -14.81 0.83 8.08
C LEU A 20 -15.97 1.58 8.74
N TRP A 21 -16.27 1.27 10.00
CA TRP A 21 -17.29 1.98 10.77
C TRP A 21 -16.90 3.44 10.98
N GLN A 22 -15.64 3.71 11.34
CA GLN A 22 -15.11 5.07 11.50
C GLN A 22 -15.16 5.85 10.18
N PHE A 23 -14.84 5.20 9.04
CA PHE A 23 -14.96 5.81 7.72
C PHE A 23 -16.41 6.15 7.36
N ALA A 24 -17.35 5.24 7.64
CA ALA A 24 -18.77 5.47 7.40
C ALA A 24 -19.31 6.65 8.23
N LEU A 25 -18.92 6.74 9.51
CA LEU A 25 -19.26 7.90 10.35
C LEU A 25 -18.65 9.20 9.81
N ALA A 26 -17.37 9.19 9.46
CA ALA A 26 -16.68 10.37 8.97
C ALA A 26 -17.20 10.88 7.61
N THR A 27 -17.88 10.02 6.85
CA THR A 27 -18.38 10.32 5.50
C THR A 27 -19.90 10.31 5.40
N ALA A 28 -20.62 10.22 6.53
CA ALA A 28 -22.07 10.08 6.60
C ALA A 28 -22.84 11.15 5.79
N GLU A 29 -22.36 12.38 5.76
CA GLU A 29 -22.96 13.49 4.99
C GLU A 29 -22.88 13.30 3.46
N LEU A 30 -22.02 12.39 2.96
CA LEU A 30 -21.82 12.15 1.54
C LEU A 30 -22.77 11.08 0.99
N HIS A 31 -23.21 10.14 1.83
CA HIS A 31 -23.97 8.96 1.41
C HIS A 31 -25.28 8.73 2.20
N HIS A 32 -25.42 9.33 3.38
CA HIS A 32 -26.59 9.25 4.26
C HIS A 32 -27.00 7.83 4.68
N CYS A 33 -26.03 6.91 4.75
CA CYS A 33 -26.23 5.54 5.23
C CYS A 33 -25.79 5.43 6.69
N ALA A 34 -26.40 4.51 7.43
CA ALA A 34 -25.91 4.15 8.76
C ALA A 34 -24.58 3.37 8.67
N PRO A 35 -23.69 3.42 9.66
CA PRO A 35 -22.41 2.69 9.63
C PRO A 35 -22.56 1.16 9.51
N GLU A 36 -23.65 0.59 10.02
CA GLU A 36 -23.99 -0.82 9.90
C GLU A 36 -24.51 -1.22 8.51
N ASP A 37 -24.91 -0.24 7.68
CA ASP A 37 -25.44 -0.47 6.34
C ASP A 37 -24.30 -0.61 5.32
N TYR A 38 -23.62 -1.76 5.37
CA TYR A 38 -22.56 -2.10 4.42
C TYR A 38 -23.05 -2.08 2.97
N ALA A 39 -24.29 -2.50 2.73
CA ALA A 39 -24.87 -2.55 1.39
C ALA A 39 -25.01 -1.13 0.82
N GLY A 40 -25.51 -0.19 1.61
CA GLY A 40 -25.58 1.22 1.23
C GLY A 40 -24.20 1.85 0.99
N LEU A 41 -23.22 1.59 1.86
CA LEU A 41 -21.84 2.06 1.68
C LEU A 41 -21.20 1.52 0.39
N LEU A 42 -21.39 0.22 0.11
CA LEU A 42 -20.91 -0.41 -1.12
C LEU A 42 -21.59 0.20 -2.34
N GLU A 43 -22.91 0.37 -2.32
CA GLU A 43 -23.66 0.99 -3.40
C GLU A 43 -23.18 2.43 -3.67
N TRP A 44 -22.92 3.23 -2.63
CA TRP A 44 -22.33 4.55 -2.75
C TRP A 44 -20.96 4.51 -3.43
N SER A 45 -20.06 3.61 -3.01
CA SER A 45 -18.73 3.47 -3.61
C SER A 45 -18.76 3.17 -5.11
N ILE A 46 -19.79 2.44 -5.57
CA ILE A 46 -19.97 2.04 -6.96
C ILE A 46 -20.62 3.16 -7.77
N LYS A 47 -21.65 3.82 -7.22
CA LYS A 47 -22.43 4.85 -7.91
C LYS A 47 -21.74 6.21 -7.95
N GLN A 48 -20.93 6.53 -6.93
CA GLN A 48 -20.24 7.81 -6.77
C GLN A 48 -18.73 7.64 -6.52
N PRO A 49 -17.99 6.91 -7.39
CA PRO A 49 -16.59 6.55 -7.15
C PRO A 49 -15.69 7.78 -6.98
N ASN A 50 -15.92 8.85 -7.75
CA ASN A 50 -15.11 10.06 -7.62
C ASN A 50 -15.22 10.71 -6.22
N GLN A 51 -16.44 10.79 -5.68
CA GLN A 51 -16.66 11.32 -4.33
C GLN A 51 -16.11 10.36 -3.26
N TYR A 52 -16.35 9.06 -3.43
CA TYR A 52 -15.85 8.01 -2.54
C TYR A 52 -14.33 8.05 -2.39
N TYR A 53 -13.58 8.04 -3.51
CA TYR A 53 -12.13 8.02 -3.46
C TYR A 53 -11.55 9.32 -2.91
N HIS A 54 -12.18 10.47 -3.18
CA HIS A 54 -11.78 11.72 -2.54
C HIS A 54 -11.92 11.67 -1.02
N ALA A 55 -13.04 11.14 -0.52
CA ALA A 55 -13.30 10.97 0.90
C ALA A 55 -12.33 9.96 1.53
N LEU A 56 -12.03 8.86 0.82
CA LEU A 56 -11.08 7.85 1.28
C LEU A 56 -9.66 8.42 1.41
N TRP A 57 -9.21 9.22 0.43
CA TRP A 57 -7.92 9.89 0.51
C TRP A 57 -7.81 10.79 1.73
N ASP A 58 -8.85 11.58 2.01
CA ASP A 58 -8.87 12.51 3.14
C ASP A 58 -8.93 11.77 4.48
N PHE A 59 -9.76 10.73 4.57
CA PHE A 59 -9.87 9.90 5.77
C PHE A 59 -8.57 9.15 6.11
N LEU A 60 -7.85 8.67 5.08
CA LEU A 60 -6.55 8.02 5.25
C LEU A 60 -5.40 9.01 5.42
N GLU A 61 -5.68 10.32 5.37
CA GLU A 61 -4.70 11.40 5.49
C GLU A 61 -3.52 11.24 4.52
N ILE A 62 -3.78 10.79 3.29
CA ILE A 62 -2.72 10.50 2.31
C ILE A 62 -1.91 11.77 2.02
N ILE A 63 -0.61 11.69 2.25
CA ILE A 63 0.36 12.76 1.99
C ILE A 63 0.61 12.81 0.48
N GLY A 64 0.20 13.92 -0.13
CA GLY A 64 0.42 14.19 -1.54
C GLY A 64 -0.51 15.26 -2.08
N GLN A 65 -0.47 15.43 -3.39
CA GLN A 65 -1.41 16.26 -4.12
C GLN A 65 -2.46 15.35 -4.74
N LYS A 66 -3.69 15.39 -4.23
CA LYS A 66 -4.81 14.53 -4.66
C LYS A 66 -5.28 14.80 -6.11
N GLY A 67 -5.08 16.03 -6.58
CA GLY A 67 -5.66 16.48 -7.85
C GLY A 67 -7.17 16.71 -7.75
N ALA A 68 -7.78 17.16 -8.85
CA ALA A 68 -9.19 17.55 -8.90
C ALA A 68 -10.16 16.38 -9.18
N VAL A 69 -9.65 15.27 -9.72
CA VAL A 69 -10.45 14.11 -10.10
C VAL A 69 -9.82 12.88 -9.47
N ALA A 70 -10.62 12.08 -8.76
CA ALA A 70 -10.22 10.83 -8.14
C ALA A 70 -10.52 9.61 -9.01
N PHE A 71 -11.55 9.66 -9.86
CA PHE A 71 -11.89 8.57 -10.77
C PHE A 71 -12.42 9.09 -12.11
N GLU A 72 -11.81 8.64 -13.20
CA GLU A 72 -12.28 8.83 -14.57
C GLU A 72 -12.63 7.46 -15.19
N PRO A 73 -13.88 7.24 -15.61
CA PRO A 73 -14.26 5.98 -16.26
C PRO A 73 -13.60 5.87 -17.64
N GLY A 74 -13.17 4.65 -17.97
CA GLY A 74 -12.64 4.29 -19.28
C GLY A 74 -13.68 3.62 -20.18
N LYS A 75 -13.39 3.49 -21.49
CA LYS A 75 -14.21 2.66 -22.41
C LYS A 75 -14.20 1.19 -21.98
N THR A 76 -13.04 0.73 -21.50
CA THR A 76 -12.87 -0.56 -20.84
C THR A 76 -12.33 -0.35 -19.43
N ILE A 77 -12.35 -1.40 -18.61
CA ILE A 77 -11.76 -1.37 -17.27
C ILE A 77 -10.26 -1.00 -17.28
N ARG A 78 -9.54 -1.31 -18.38
CA ARG A 78 -8.12 -0.99 -18.55
C ARG A 78 -7.86 0.50 -18.81
N ASP A 79 -8.87 1.21 -19.31
CA ASP A 79 -8.78 2.63 -19.64
C ASP A 79 -9.23 3.52 -18.47
N ALA A 80 -9.78 2.93 -17.40
CA ALA A 80 -10.18 3.67 -16.21
C ALA A 80 -8.95 4.24 -15.50
N ARG A 81 -9.05 5.48 -15.02
CA ARG A 81 -7.94 6.18 -14.36
C ARG A 81 -8.34 6.58 -12.96
N PHE A 82 -7.49 6.23 -12.00
CA PHE A 82 -7.61 6.67 -10.61
C PHE A 82 -6.62 7.81 -10.38
N PHE A 83 -7.11 8.90 -9.82
CA PHE A 83 -6.32 10.09 -9.47
C PHE A 83 -5.36 10.55 -10.59
N PRO A 84 -5.87 10.82 -11.81
CA PRO A 84 -5.05 11.13 -12.98
C PRO A 84 -4.14 12.35 -12.84
N GLY A 85 -4.50 13.28 -11.96
CA GLY A 85 -3.71 14.49 -11.65
C GLY A 85 -2.93 14.41 -10.35
N ALA A 86 -2.96 13.27 -9.63
CA ALA A 86 -2.31 13.18 -8.35
C ALA A 86 -0.79 13.05 -8.47
N LYS A 87 -0.10 13.57 -7.45
CA LYS A 87 1.33 13.38 -7.23
C LYS A 87 1.55 13.00 -5.77
N LEU A 88 2.10 11.83 -5.54
CA LEU A 88 2.40 11.32 -4.20
C LEU A 88 3.67 10.47 -4.26
N ASN A 89 4.25 10.19 -3.10
CA ASN A 89 5.29 9.18 -2.96
C ASN A 89 4.83 8.10 -1.97
N TYR A 90 4.88 6.84 -2.40
CA TYR A 90 4.45 5.71 -1.57
C TYR A 90 5.31 5.59 -0.30
N ALA A 91 6.64 5.67 -0.43
CA ALA A 91 7.55 5.58 0.70
C ALA A 91 7.36 6.73 1.69
N GLN A 92 7.07 7.95 1.22
CA GLN A 92 6.74 9.09 2.08
C GLN A 92 5.54 8.79 2.99
N ASN A 93 4.48 8.19 2.45
CA ASN A 93 3.29 7.83 3.21
C ASN A 93 3.60 6.72 4.22
N MET A 94 4.35 5.70 3.83
CA MET A 94 4.70 4.58 4.71
C MET A 94 5.66 4.96 5.84
N LEU A 95 6.59 5.89 5.57
CA LEU A 95 7.65 6.33 6.48
C LEU A 95 7.31 7.62 7.24
N ALA A 96 6.09 8.13 7.10
CA ALA A 96 5.63 9.27 7.88
C ALA A 96 5.70 8.98 9.38
N ASN A 97 5.87 10.02 10.21
CA ASN A 97 5.91 9.90 11.68
C ASN A 97 6.97 8.87 12.16
N PRO A 98 8.27 9.12 11.92
CA PRO A 98 9.34 8.28 12.45
C PRO A 98 9.41 8.43 13.97
N ASP A 99 9.12 7.36 14.70
CA ASP A 99 9.18 7.28 16.16
C ASP A 99 9.82 5.95 16.62
N ASP A 100 9.81 5.71 17.93
CA ASP A 100 10.41 4.51 18.53
C ASP A 100 9.46 3.30 18.53
N THR A 101 8.26 3.39 17.93
CA THR A 101 7.35 2.24 17.85
C THR A 101 7.83 1.19 16.85
N PRO A 102 7.49 -0.10 17.05
CA PRO A 102 7.93 -1.16 16.14
C PRO A 102 7.36 -0.97 14.73
N ALA A 103 8.23 -0.98 13.72
CA ALA A 103 7.83 -0.95 12.31
C ALA A 103 7.84 -2.34 11.68
N MET A 104 8.88 -3.13 11.98
CA MET A 104 9.05 -4.47 11.42
C MET A 104 9.60 -5.41 12.48
N ILE A 105 9.03 -6.61 12.55
CA ILE A 105 9.49 -7.71 13.39
C ILE A 105 9.76 -8.89 12.44
N ALA A 106 11.00 -9.33 12.36
CA ALA A 106 11.41 -10.49 11.57
C ALA A 106 11.76 -11.67 12.48
N HIS A 107 11.27 -12.83 12.09
CA HIS A 107 11.60 -14.12 12.69
C HIS A 107 12.39 -14.92 11.67
N LEU A 108 13.64 -15.23 12.00
CA LEU A 108 14.55 -15.96 11.12
C LEU A 108 14.51 -17.46 11.42
N ASN A 109 14.92 -18.26 10.43
CA ASN A 109 14.89 -19.72 10.51
C ASN A 109 15.87 -20.30 11.56
N ASP A 110 16.85 -19.52 11.98
CA ASP A 110 17.77 -19.87 13.08
C ASP A 110 17.18 -19.53 14.47
N GLY A 111 15.93 -19.08 14.53
CA GLY A 111 15.23 -18.70 15.75
C GLY A 111 15.51 -17.26 16.19
N GLN A 112 16.35 -16.50 15.49
CA GLN A 112 16.60 -15.11 15.83
C GLN A 112 15.36 -14.25 15.57
N ARG A 113 15.11 -13.31 16.48
CA ARG A 113 14.08 -12.29 16.36
C ARG A 113 14.75 -10.94 16.20
N ARG A 114 14.51 -10.27 15.08
CA ARG A 114 14.95 -8.91 14.81
C ARG A 114 13.75 -7.98 14.85
N GLU A 115 13.92 -6.81 15.41
CA GLU A 115 12.89 -5.78 15.43
C GLU A 115 13.54 -4.44 15.16
N ILE A 116 12.91 -3.63 14.31
CA ILE A 116 13.34 -2.27 14.04
C ILE A 116 12.17 -1.30 14.24
N SER A 117 12.49 -0.12 14.79
CA SER A 117 11.52 0.95 14.98
C SER A 117 11.22 1.70 13.68
N ARG A 118 10.15 2.51 13.69
CA ARG A 118 9.81 3.42 12.56
C ARG A 118 10.95 4.39 12.26
N ALA A 119 11.59 4.95 13.28
CA ALA A 119 12.75 5.84 13.13
C ALA A 119 13.96 5.12 12.54
N GLN A 120 14.24 3.89 12.97
CA GLN A 120 15.33 3.07 12.40
C GLN A 120 15.06 2.73 10.93
N LEU A 121 13.83 2.31 10.60
CA LEU A 121 13.42 2.02 9.23
C LEU A 121 13.59 3.26 8.33
N HIS A 122 13.10 4.42 8.77
CA HIS A 122 13.24 5.69 8.05
C HIS A 122 14.72 6.02 7.78
N ASN A 123 15.58 5.88 8.80
CA ASN A 123 17.01 6.18 8.67
C ASN A 123 17.73 5.21 7.74
N GLU A 124 17.44 3.91 7.78
CA GLU A 124 18.00 2.94 6.84
C GLU A 124 17.54 3.19 5.41
N VAL A 125 16.24 3.43 5.19
CA VAL A 125 15.74 3.77 3.85
C VAL A 125 16.42 5.03 3.31
N SER A 126 16.61 6.07 4.14
CA SER A 126 17.33 7.28 3.75
C SER A 126 18.78 7.01 3.31
N ARG A 127 19.50 6.13 4.02
CA ARG A 127 20.85 5.71 3.63
C ARG A 127 20.86 4.97 2.29
N ILE A 128 19.95 4.03 2.09
CA ILE A 128 19.85 3.27 0.83
C ILE A 128 19.49 4.20 -0.34
N VAL A 129 18.57 5.14 -0.14
CA VAL A 129 18.22 6.17 -1.14
C VAL A 129 19.46 6.95 -1.60
N GLN A 130 20.32 7.35 -0.67
CA GLN A 130 21.56 8.06 -1.00
C GLN A 130 22.53 7.17 -1.78
N ALA A 131 22.66 5.89 -1.40
CA ALA A 131 23.48 4.93 -2.12
C ALA A 131 22.98 4.69 -3.56
N LEU A 132 21.67 4.48 -3.75
CA LEU A 132 21.06 4.28 -5.07
C LEU A 132 21.23 5.51 -5.97
N LYS A 133 21.01 6.71 -5.42
CA LYS A 133 21.29 7.96 -6.16
C LYS A 133 22.77 8.11 -6.51
N GLY A 134 23.67 7.76 -5.58
CA GLY A 134 25.12 7.76 -5.81
C GLY A 134 25.56 6.76 -6.88
N ALA A 135 24.86 5.63 -7.01
CA ALA A 135 25.03 4.65 -8.09
C ALA A 135 24.41 5.09 -9.43
N GLY A 136 23.72 6.24 -9.46
CA GLY A 136 23.17 6.83 -10.68
C GLY A 136 21.74 6.41 -11.02
N VAL A 137 21.03 5.73 -10.10
CA VAL A 137 19.63 5.33 -10.30
C VAL A 137 18.71 6.56 -10.37
N LYS A 138 17.81 6.56 -11.35
CA LYS A 138 16.86 7.65 -11.63
C LYS A 138 15.41 7.16 -11.56
N PRO A 139 14.44 8.09 -11.45
CA PRO A 139 13.03 7.74 -11.59
C PRO A 139 12.76 6.98 -12.90
N GLY A 140 12.07 5.85 -12.82
CA GLY A 140 11.78 4.96 -13.95
C GLY A 140 12.81 3.86 -14.23
N ASP A 141 13.99 3.90 -13.59
CA ASP A 141 14.94 2.78 -13.63
C ASP A 141 14.37 1.59 -12.86
N ARG A 142 14.75 0.37 -13.26
CA ARG A 142 14.28 -0.86 -12.62
C ARG A 142 15.35 -1.36 -11.66
N ILE A 143 14.95 -1.77 -10.46
CA ILE A 143 15.83 -2.42 -9.49
C ILE A 143 15.31 -3.84 -9.33
N ALA A 144 16.10 -4.81 -9.78
CA ALA A 144 15.81 -6.22 -9.62
C ALA A 144 16.53 -6.79 -8.37
N ALA A 145 15.83 -7.61 -7.61
CA ALA A 145 16.38 -8.22 -6.40
C ALA A 145 15.98 -9.68 -6.24
N ILE A 146 16.94 -10.53 -5.87
CA ILE A 146 16.70 -11.90 -5.42
C ILE A 146 16.83 -11.87 -3.90
N VAL A 147 15.71 -11.93 -3.19
CA VAL A 147 15.65 -11.62 -1.75
C VAL A 147 14.72 -12.57 -0.99
N THR A 148 15.10 -12.87 0.24
CA THR A 148 14.24 -13.52 1.22
C THR A 148 13.20 -12.55 1.77
N ASN A 149 12.19 -13.07 2.48
CA ASN A 149 11.26 -12.25 3.26
C ASN A 149 11.93 -11.78 4.56
N ASP A 150 12.79 -10.76 4.46
CA ASP A 150 13.48 -10.14 5.60
C ASP A 150 13.36 -8.61 5.56
N ILE A 151 13.83 -7.96 6.63
CA ILE A 151 13.79 -6.50 6.82
C ILE A 151 14.40 -5.75 5.63
N GLU A 152 15.54 -6.21 5.15
CA GLU A 152 16.30 -5.59 4.07
C GLU A 152 15.51 -5.53 2.77
N ALA A 153 14.71 -6.57 2.45
CA ALA A 153 13.88 -6.58 1.25
C ALA A 153 12.87 -5.42 1.24
N THR A 154 12.27 -5.14 2.40
CA THR A 154 11.33 -4.03 2.56
C THR A 154 12.05 -2.68 2.55
N GLN A 155 13.23 -2.59 3.17
CA GLN A 155 14.05 -1.37 3.14
C GLN A 155 14.43 -0.97 1.71
N PHE A 156 14.92 -1.93 0.90
CA PHE A 156 15.26 -1.68 -0.50
C PHE A 156 14.04 -1.38 -1.37
N TYR A 157 12.91 -2.06 -1.13
CA TYR A 157 11.64 -1.74 -1.80
C TYR A 157 11.21 -0.29 -1.52
N LEU A 158 11.19 0.12 -0.25
CA LEU A 158 10.82 1.47 0.15
C LEU A 158 11.81 2.51 -0.39
N ALA A 159 13.11 2.22 -0.40
CA ALA A 159 14.12 3.11 -0.98
C ALA A 159 13.94 3.29 -2.49
N SER A 160 13.63 2.20 -3.20
CA SER A 160 13.32 2.22 -4.64
C SER A 160 12.09 3.09 -4.92
N ALA A 161 11.02 2.88 -4.16
CA ALA A 161 9.80 3.68 -4.26
C ALA A 161 10.03 5.17 -3.90
N ALA A 162 10.91 5.46 -2.93
CA ALA A 162 11.23 6.82 -2.50
C ALA A 162 11.89 7.66 -3.62
N ILE A 163 12.62 7.02 -4.54
CA ILE A 163 13.26 7.69 -5.67
C ILE A 163 12.51 7.55 -6.99
N GLY A 164 11.33 6.92 -6.98
CA GLY A 164 10.54 6.67 -8.18
C GLY A 164 11.13 5.61 -9.11
N ALA A 165 12.04 4.76 -8.61
CA ALA A 165 12.49 3.57 -9.30
C ALA A 165 11.41 2.46 -9.21
N ILE A 166 11.49 1.51 -10.12
CA ILE A 166 10.56 0.38 -10.24
C ILE A 166 11.21 -0.84 -9.59
N TRP A 167 10.68 -1.28 -8.45
CA TRP A 167 11.16 -2.49 -7.78
C TRP A 167 10.56 -3.74 -8.41
N ALA A 168 11.40 -4.75 -8.62
CA ALA A 168 10.99 -6.11 -8.97
C ALA A 168 11.80 -7.11 -8.17
N SER A 169 11.15 -8.14 -7.64
CA SER A 169 11.86 -9.18 -6.89
C SER A 169 11.37 -10.58 -7.18
N CYS A 170 12.21 -11.57 -6.89
CA CYS A 170 11.84 -12.98 -6.82
C CYS A 170 12.47 -13.66 -5.60
N SER A 171 11.85 -14.75 -5.14
CA SER A 171 12.39 -15.58 -4.05
C SER A 171 13.70 -16.24 -4.48
N PRO A 172 14.69 -16.42 -3.58
CA PRO A 172 15.86 -17.23 -3.82
C PRO A 172 15.55 -18.72 -4.09
N ASP A 173 14.33 -19.18 -3.84
CA ASP A 173 13.89 -20.54 -4.20
C ASP A 173 13.78 -20.73 -5.72
N PHE A 174 13.82 -19.65 -6.50
CA PHE A 174 13.84 -19.71 -7.94
C PHE A 174 15.20 -20.19 -8.43
N GLY A 175 15.19 -21.23 -9.27
CA GLY A 175 16.37 -21.58 -10.06
C GLY A 175 16.78 -20.42 -10.99
N ALA A 176 18.07 -20.34 -11.32
CA ALA A 176 18.64 -19.24 -12.10
C ALA A 176 17.88 -18.95 -13.41
N ALA A 177 17.43 -19.98 -14.12
CA ALA A 177 16.62 -19.84 -15.33
C ALA A 177 15.27 -19.14 -15.05
N GLY A 178 14.56 -19.56 -14.00
CA GLY A 178 13.26 -18.99 -13.64
C GLY A 178 13.35 -17.54 -13.14
N ALA A 179 14.45 -17.17 -12.49
CA ALA A 179 14.75 -15.79 -12.11
C ALA A 179 15.07 -14.93 -13.35
N THR A 180 15.92 -15.45 -14.24
CA THR A 180 16.31 -14.79 -15.50
C THR A 180 15.10 -14.53 -16.38
N ASP A 181 14.23 -15.52 -16.57
CA ASP A 181 13.02 -15.41 -17.40
C ASP A 181 12.10 -14.25 -16.97
N ARG A 182 12.13 -13.84 -15.70
CA ARG A 182 11.33 -12.73 -15.18
C ARG A 182 12.08 -11.42 -15.21
N LEU A 183 13.28 -11.40 -14.65
CA LEU A 183 14.04 -10.18 -14.44
C LEU A 183 14.63 -9.65 -15.76
N ALA A 184 14.99 -10.51 -16.71
CA ALA A 184 15.52 -10.05 -18.01
C ALA A 184 14.50 -9.27 -18.84
N GLN A 185 13.19 -9.54 -18.67
CA GLN A 185 12.14 -8.85 -19.43
C GLN A 185 12.04 -7.36 -19.13
N ILE A 186 12.51 -6.93 -17.94
CA ILE A 186 12.41 -5.55 -17.49
C ILE A 186 13.72 -4.78 -17.59
N ALA A 187 14.79 -5.40 -18.10
CA ALA A 187 16.13 -4.81 -18.26
C ALA A 187 16.58 -3.96 -17.05
N PRO A 188 16.69 -4.57 -15.86
CA PRO A 188 17.08 -3.87 -14.63
C PRO A 188 18.54 -3.38 -14.68
#